data_AF-A0A6A1W308-F1
#
_entry.id   AF-A0A6A1W308-F1
#
_cell.length_a   1.000
_cell.length_b   1.000
_cell.length_c   1.000
_cell.angle_alpha   90.00
_cell.angle_beta   90.00
_cell.angle_gamma   90.00
#
_symmetry.space_group_name_H-M   'P 1'
#
loop_
_entity.id
_entity.type
_entity.pdbx_description
1 polymer ?
#
loop_
_entity_poly.entity_id
_entity_poly.type
_entity_poly.pdbx_seq_one_letter_code
_entity_poly.pdbx_strand_id
1 'polypeptide(L)'
;MSIVGAPLPFVLTLLVLLVRSHSVFSYPTPMNCTDTSRLCTSFLAFKPQPNQTLALIQSMFDVLPSDITVEEGSNGFDYLFIRKNCSCLSTSKQYATNTTFTVRSNEGFVNDMALQAYDGLAFLLPNTTRRPARVGAVVSLRLFCGCSSGLWNYLTSYVLKDGDSVESLASRFGVSMDSIEQVNGIENPDNVTVGALYYIPLNSVLVCCSFFTVVFVVTMHKVIDFRLLRWASECSFLLICCKAFFDRWGRTFTPSTVLPSESIFHGRSLLG
;
A
#
# COMPACT_ATOMS: atom_id res chain seq x y z
N MET A 1 49.00 39.56 -2.78
CA MET A 1 48.58 39.00 -4.08
C MET A 1 47.08 39.07 -4.15
N SER A 2 46.59 39.82 -5.13
CA SER A 2 45.21 40.22 -5.32
C SER A 2 44.30 39.02 -5.59
N ILE A 3 43.17 38.98 -4.89
CA ILE A 3 42.06 38.07 -5.15
C ILE A 3 41.43 38.54 -6.47
N VAL A 4 41.68 37.78 -7.55
CA VAL A 4 41.03 38.01 -8.84
C VAL A 4 39.57 37.61 -8.69
N GLY A 5 38.68 38.60 -8.83
CA GLY A 5 37.24 38.43 -8.75
C GLY A 5 36.72 37.52 -9.85
N ALA A 6 36.09 36.42 -9.44
CA ALA A 6 35.20 35.69 -10.33
C ALA A 6 33.96 36.56 -10.63
N PRO A 7 33.48 36.60 -11.88
CA PRO A 7 32.40 37.50 -12.27
C PRO A 7 31.09 37.08 -11.59
N LEU A 8 30.34 38.07 -11.12
CA LEU A 8 29.07 37.94 -10.38
C LEU A 8 27.96 37.07 -11.03
N PRO A 9 27.84 36.85 -12.36
CA PRO A 9 26.69 36.11 -12.87
C PRO A 9 26.79 34.59 -12.71
N PHE A 10 27.97 34.03 -12.39
CA PHE A 10 28.15 32.58 -12.17
C PHE A 10 27.74 32.11 -10.77
N VAL A 11 27.84 32.97 -9.76
CA VAL A 11 27.41 32.64 -8.39
C VAL A 11 25.88 32.64 -8.29
N LEU A 12 25.21 33.51 -9.06
CA LEU A 12 23.75 33.62 -9.06
C LEU A 12 23.08 32.41 -9.74
N THR A 13 23.66 31.87 -10.82
CA THR A 13 23.14 30.66 -11.49
C THR A 13 23.35 29.40 -10.65
N LEU A 14 24.44 29.30 -9.88
CA LEU A 14 24.65 28.20 -8.94
C LEU A 14 23.67 28.27 -7.75
N LEU A 15 23.34 29.47 -7.26
CA LEU A 15 22.33 29.65 -6.22
C LEU A 15 20.91 29.34 -6.71
N VAL A 16 20.56 29.69 -7.96
CA VAL A 16 19.26 29.35 -8.56
C VAL A 16 19.13 27.85 -8.83
N LEU A 17 20.24 27.14 -9.12
CA LEU A 17 20.24 25.67 -9.21
C LEU A 17 20.15 24.97 -7.85
N LEU A 18 20.65 25.58 -6.76
CA LEU A 18 20.50 25.05 -5.39
C LEU A 18 19.14 25.37 -4.75
N VAL A 19 18.41 26.37 -5.25
CA VAL A 19 17.07 26.72 -4.75
C VAL A 19 15.96 25.89 -5.44
N ARG A 20 16.25 25.16 -6.52
CA ARG A 20 15.24 24.42 -7.30
C ARG A 20 15.00 22.96 -6.90
N SER A 21 15.47 22.53 -5.74
CA SER A 21 15.16 21.18 -5.20
C SER A 21 14.89 21.19 -3.70
N HIS A 22 14.20 22.21 -3.19
CA HIS A 22 13.44 22.05 -1.96
C HIS A 22 12.09 21.45 -2.35
N SER A 23 12.08 20.14 -2.63
CA SER A 23 10.87 19.37 -2.43
C SER A 23 10.43 19.65 -0.99
N VAL A 24 9.29 20.33 -0.85
CA VAL A 24 8.64 20.45 0.45
C VAL A 24 8.33 19.01 0.84
N PHE A 25 9.17 18.44 1.71
CA PHE A 25 8.91 17.13 2.29
C PHE A 25 7.61 17.27 3.09
N SER A 26 6.50 16.92 2.46
CA SER A 26 5.24 16.76 3.18
C SER A 26 5.42 15.51 4.04
N TYR A 27 5.69 15.72 5.32
CA TYR A 27 5.87 14.62 6.25
C TYR A 27 4.54 13.86 6.38
N PRO A 28 4.56 12.52 6.33
CA PRO A 28 3.35 11.73 6.46
C PRO A 28 2.65 12.02 7.78
N THR A 29 1.37 12.38 7.71
CA THR A 29 0.54 12.71 8.87
C THR A 29 -0.37 11.55 9.23
N PRO A 30 -0.48 11.16 10.52
CA PRO A 30 -1.40 10.10 10.93
C PRO A 30 -2.87 10.48 10.67
N MET A 31 -3.69 9.49 10.34
CA MET A 31 -5.14 9.65 10.22
C MET A 31 -5.78 10.00 11.57
N ASN A 32 -6.61 11.03 11.59
CA ASN A 32 -7.33 11.45 12.79
C ASN A 32 -8.50 10.50 13.13
N CYS A 33 -8.83 10.43 14.42
CA CYS A 33 -9.90 9.58 14.94
C CYS A 33 -10.64 10.25 16.09
N THR A 34 -11.94 10.01 16.17
CA THR A 34 -12.80 10.54 17.25
C THR A 34 -13.09 9.49 18.32
N ASP A 35 -13.40 8.27 17.87
CA ASP A 35 -13.72 7.13 18.72
C ASP A 35 -12.47 6.36 19.15
N THR A 36 -12.15 6.46 20.44
CA THR A 36 -11.00 5.78 21.07
C THR A 36 -11.25 4.30 21.35
N SER A 37 -12.49 3.82 21.28
CA SER A 37 -12.83 2.41 21.46
C SER A 37 -12.68 1.60 20.17
N ARG A 38 -12.56 2.28 19.03
CA ARG A 38 -12.47 1.64 17.72
C ARG A 38 -11.12 0.94 17.54
N LEU A 39 -11.21 -0.37 17.35
CA LEU A 39 -10.13 -1.24 16.91
C LEU A 39 -10.48 -1.81 15.53
N CYS A 40 -9.51 -1.84 14.63
CA CYS A 40 -9.69 -2.45 13.32
C CYS A 40 -8.41 -3.12 12.85
N THR A 41 -8.56 -3.99 11.86
CA THR A 41 -7.42 -4.51 11.10
C THR A 41 -7.04 -3.50 10.02
N SER A 42 -5.75 -3.23 9.91
CA SER A 42 -5.14 -2.40 8.86
C SER A 42 -3.91 -3.11 8.32
N PHE A 43 -3.51 -2.79 7.09
CA PHE A 43 -2.34 -3.39 6.46
C PHE A 43 -1.27 -2.33 6.22
N LEU A 44 -0.02 -2.78 6.15
CA LEU A 44 1.13 -1.95 5.78
C LEU A 44 1.76 -2.57 4.54
N ALA A 45 1.93 -1.78 3.48
CA ALA A 45 2.64 -2.22 2.30
C ALA A 45 4.13 -1.90 2.48
N PHE A 46 4.91 -2.91 2.85
CA PHE A 46 6.34 -2.78 3.12
C PHE A 46 7.16 -3.39 1.99
N LYS A 47 8.13 -2.64 1.46
CA LYS A 47 9.10 -3.15 0.50
C LYS A 47 10.39 -3.55 1.24
N PRO A 48 10.72 -4.84 1.34
CA PRO A 48 11.94 -5.28 1.99
C PRO A 48 13.17 -4.89 1.17
N GLN A 49 14.27 -4.59 1.87
CA GLN A 49 15.58 -4.46 1.27
C GLN A 49 16.10 -5.85 0.86
N PRO A 50 16.95 -5.96 -0.19
CA PRO A 50 17.34 -7.25 -0.79
C PRO A 50 17.99 -8.25 0.20
N ASN A 51 18.55 -7.77 1.30
CA ASN A 51 19.22 -8.60 2.31
C ASN A 51 18.39 -8.82 3.59
N GLN A 52 17.11 -8.42 3.62
CA GLN A 52 16.24 -8.60 4.80
C GLN A 52 15.57 -9.98 4.78
N THR A 53 15.67 -10.70 5.89
CA THR A 53 14.99 -12.00 6.07
C THR A 53 13.57 -11.80 6.58
N LEU A 54 12.68 -12.75 6.27
CA LEU A 54 11.31 -12.73 6.79
C LEU A 54 11.26 -12.72 8.33
N ALA A 55 12.16 -13.44 9.00
CA ALA A 55 12.26 -13.45 10.45
C ALA A 55 12.65 -12.08 11.04
N LEU A 56 13.53 -11.34 10.35
CA LEU A 56 13.86 -9.97 10.74
C LEU A 56 12.63 -9.06 10.60
N ILE A 57 11.88 -9.19 9.51
CA ILE A 57 10.67 -8.39 9.26
C ILE A 57 9.59 -8.71 10.30
N GLN A 58 9.38 -9.99 10.63
CA GLN A 58 8.49 -10.41 11.72
C GLN A 58 8.86 -9.74 13.05
N SER A 59 10.15 -9.71 13.38
CA SER A 59 10.63 -9.05 14.60
C SER A 59 10.50 -7.53 14.54
N MET A 60 10.75 -6.89 13.40
CA MET A 60 10.60 -5.43 13.24
C MET A 60 9.14 -5.01 13.42
N PHE A 61 8.24 -5.74 12.78
CA PHE A 61 6.84 -5.40 12.85
C PHE A 61 6.16 -6.00 14.08
N ASP A 62 6.75 -6.90 14.86
CA ASP A 62 6.09 -7.63 15.95
C ASP A 62 4.83 -8.37 15.45
N VAL A 63 5.05 -9.25 14.47
CA VAL A 63 4.00 -10.00 13.77
C VAL A 63 4.39 -11.45 13.55
N LEU A 64 3.38 -12.31 13.37
CA LEU A 64 3.57 -13.73 13.06
C LEU A 64 3.70 -13.96 11.55
N PRO A 65 4.23 -15.11 11.11
CA PRO A 65 4.27 -15.47 9.69
C PRO A 65 2.90 -15.41 9.00
N SER A 66 1.82 -15.73 9.72
CA SER A 66 0.43 -15.69 9.23
C SER A 66 -0.10 -14.27 8.98
N ASP A 67 0.53 -13.26 9.57
CA ASP A 67 0.14 -11.85 9.43
C ASP A 67 0.79 -11.20 8.21
N ILE A 68 1.68 -11.91 7.51
CA ILE A 68 2.42 -11.40 6.35
C ILE A 68 1.89 -12.09 5.09
N THR A 69 1.46 -11.28 4.12
CA THR A 69 1.12 -11.76 2.77
C THR A 69 2.15 -11.23 1.78
N VAL A 70 2.68 -12.12 0.95
CA VAL A 70 3.68 -11.79 -0.08
C VAL A 70 2.95 -11.63 -1.42
N GLU A 71 3.16 -10.51 -2.11
CA GLU A 71 2.75 -10.37 -3.50
C GLU A 71 3.86 -10.92 -4.40
N GLU A 72 3.69 -12.14 -4.93
CA GLU A 72 4.63 -12.71 -5.91
C GLU A 72 4.37 -12.10 -7.30
N GLY A 73 4.85 -10.88 -7.52
CA GLY A 73 4.76 -10.20 -8.81
C GLY A 73 5.93 -10.55 -9.72
N SER A 74 5.67 -11.16 -10.89
CA SER A 74 6.67 -11.45 -11.95
C SER A 74 7.38 -10.22 -12.56
N ASN A 75 7.18 -9.03 -11.98
CA ASN A 75 7.65 -7.73 -12.46
C ASN A 75 8.49 -6.95 -11.41
N GLY A 76 8.94 -7.59 -10.32
CA GLY A 76 9.87 -6.98 -9.36
C GLY A 76 9.25 -6.02 -8.33
N PHE A 77 7.95 -6.15 -8.07
CA PHE A 77 7.26 -5.43 -6.99
C PHE A 77 7.07 -6.34 -5.78
N ASP A 78 8.16 -6.66 -5.10
CA ASP A 78 8.20 -7.56 -3.93
C ASP A 78 7.65 -6.90 -2.66
N TYR A 79 6.38 -6.48 -2.67
CA TYR A 79 5.76 -5.92 -1.47
C TYR A 79 5.26 -7.01 -0.53
N LEU A 80 5.46 -6.75 0.76
CA LEU A 80 4.90 -7.52 1.87
C LEU A 80 3.75 -6.73 2.47
N PHE A 81 2.57 -7.34 2.54
CA PHE A 81 1.43 -6.79 3.25
C PHE A 81 1.43 -7.32 4.67
N ILE A 82 1.65 -6.41 5.61
CA ILE A 82 1.78 -6.73 7.02
C ILE A 82 0.48 -6.34 7.73
N ARG A 83 -0.23 -7.35 8.25
CA ARG A 83 -1.47 -7.16 9.00
C ARG A 83 -1.17 -6.63 10.39
N LYS A 84 -1.88 -5.57 10.79
CA LYS A 84 -1.77 -4.96 12.11
C LYS A 84 -3.13 -4.56 12.69
N ASN A 85 -3.20 -4.59 14.01
CA ASN A 85 -4.34 -4.07 14.75
C ASN A 85 -4.12 -2.57 14.97
N CYS A 86 -4.98 -1.76 14.36
CA CYS A 86 -4.94 -0.32 14.46
C CYS A 86 -5.87 0.16 15.57
N SER A 87 -5.41 1.12 16.36
CA SER A 87 -6.16 1.69 17.49
C SER A 87 -6.12 3.20 17.47
N CYS A 88 -7.19 3.83 17.93
CA CYS A 88 -7.24 5.29 18.09
C CYS A 88 -6.58 5.70 19.41
N LEU A 89 -5.48 6.45 19.33
CA LEU A 89 -4.76 6.93 20.50
C LEU A 89 -5.59 7.97 21.27
N SER A 90 -5.78 7.75 22.57
CA SER A 90 -6.59 8.64 23.42
C SER A 90 -6.02 10.05 23.55
N THR A 91 -4.69 10.19 23.60
CA THR A 91 -4.00 11.47 23.81
C THR A 91 -3.95 12.33 22.56
N SER A 92 -3.58 11.75 21.40
CA SER A 92 -3.37 12.50 20.16
C SER A 92 -4.52 12.39 19.17
N LYS A 93 -5.55 11.59 19.47
CA LYS A 93 -6.74 11.39 18.61
C LYS A 93 -6.34 11.01 17.17
N GLN A 94 -5.36 10.12 17.08
CA GLN A 94 -4.81 9.63 15.82
C GLN A 94 -4.74 8.11 15.84
N TYR A 95 -5.00 7.49 14.69
CA TYR A 95 -4.80 6.07 14.50
C TYR A 95 -3.31 5.74 14.46
N ALA A 96 -2.92 4.75 15.26
CA ALA A 96 -1.57 4.20 15.23
C ALA A 96 -1.56 2.78 15.82
N THR A 97 -0.50 2.05 15.50
CA THR A 97 -0.10 0.84 16.24
C THR A 97 1.31 1.04 16.77
N ASN A 98 1.59 0.53 17.96
CA ASN A 98 2.92 0.61 18.54
C ASN A 98 3.82 -0.46 17.92
N THR A 99 5.10 -0.14 17.79
CA THR A 99 6.17 -1.10 17.53
C THR A 99 7.45 -0.65 18.26
N THR A 100 8.52 -1.42 18.13
CA THR A 100 9.84 -1.09 18.69
C THR A 100 10.91 -1.10 17.61
N PHE A 101 11.98 -0.36 17.86
CA PHE A 101 13.14 -0.33 16.99
C PHE A 101 14.41 -0.41 17.82
N THR A 102 15.26 -1.36 17.47
CA THR A 102 16.57 -1.54 18.10
C THR A 102 17.63 -0.83 17.26
N VAL A 103 18.27 0.15 17.86
CA VAL A 103 19.30 0.96 17.21
C VAL A 103 20.56 0.13 16.95
N ARG A 104 21.01 0.10 15.70
CA ARG A 104 22.17 -0.71 15.27
C ARG A 104 23.46 0.09 15.03
N SER A 105 23.36 1.41 14.90
CA SER A 105 24.50 2.31 14.70
C SER A 105 24.47 3.44 15.75
N ASN A 106 25.64 4.01 16.06
CA ASN A 106 25.78 5.19 16.91
C ASN A 106 25.83 6.50 16.10
N GLU A 107 25.86 6.43 14.77
CA GLU A 107 26.02 7.60 13.90
C GLU A 107 24.67 8.19 13.50
N GLY A 108 24.38 9.43 13.90
CA GLY A 108 23.17 10.16 13.52
C GLY A 108 22.03 10.09 14.57
N PHE A 109 20.81 10.33 14.11
CA PHE A 109 19.62 10.40 14.97
C PHE A 109 18.74 9.15 14.82
N VAL A 110 18.08 8.77 15.92
CA VAL A 110 17.17 7.61 15.93
C VAL A 110 16.02 7.80 14.93
N ASN A 111 15.58 9.03 14.68
CA ASN A 111 14.49 9.34 13.76
C ASN A 111 14.79 8.90 12.33
N ASP A 112 15.94 9.31 11.82
CA ASP A 112 16.32 9.06 10.43
C ASP A 112 16.57 7.56 10.21
N MET A 113 17.18 6.90 11.21
CA MET A 113 17.35 5.45 11.20
C MET A 113 16.02 4.71 11.17
N ALA A 114 15.07 5.11 12.03
CA ALA A 114 13.76 4.47 12.09
C ALA A 114 12.94 4.73 10.82
N LEU A 115 12.95 5.96 10.31
CA LEU A 115 12.27 6.34 9.08
C LEU A 115 12.77 5.51 7.90
N GLN A 116 14.09 5.35 7.77
CA GLN A 116 14.71 4.53 6.73
C GLN A 116 14.44 3.03 6.91
N ALA A 117 14.47 2.53 8.16
CA ALA A 117 14.26 1.11 8.44
C ALA A 117 12.83 0.65 8.13
N TYR A 118 11.84 1.50 8.40
CA TYR A 118 10.43 1.22 8.13
C TYR A 118 9.93 1.84 6.82
N ASP A 119 10.83 2.35 5.98
CA ASP A 119 10.51 2.89 4.66
C ASP A 119 9.41 3.97 4.68
N GLY A 120 9.39 4.80 5.72
CA GLY A 120 8.39 5.86 5.90
C GLY A 120 7.07 5.42 6.58
N LEU A 121 6.91 4.14 6.90
CA LEU A 121 5.69 3.61 7.57
C LEU A 121 5.65 3.86 9.08
N ALA A 122 6.73 4.38 9.65
CA ALA A 122 6.85 4.65 11.08
C ALA A 122 7.12 6.13 11.37
N PHE A 123 6.63 6.59 12.52
CA PHE A 123 6.96 7.88 13.10
C PHE A 123 7.34 7.74 14.57
N LEU A 124 8.26 8.60 15.03
CA LEU A 124 8.67 8.66 16.42
C LEU A 124 7.67 9.42 17.29
N LEU A 125 7.69 9.13 18.58
CA LEU A 125 7.02 9.95 19.59
C LEU A 125 7.65 11.36 19.61
N PRO A 126 6.88 12.43 19.86
CA PRO A 126 7.39 13.80 19.82
C PRO A 126 8.64 14.05 20.67
N ASN A 127 8.76 13.33 21.80
CA ASN A 127 9.87 13.46 22.75
C ASN A 127 11.14 12.69 22.34
N THR A 128 11.11 11.87 21.29
CA THR A 128 12.24 11.03 20.86
C THR A 128 12.87 11.47 19.54
N THR A 129 12.32 12.47 18.86
CA THR A 129 12.73 12.93 17.52
C THR A 129 14.16 13.46 17.42
N ARG A 130 14.72 14.03 18.50
CA ARG A 130 16.10 14.57 18.54
C ARG A 130 17.07 13.71 19.36
N ARG A 131 16.72 12.45 19.61
CA ARG A 131 17.57 11.55 20.41
C ARG A 131 18.76 11.06 19.57
N PRO A 132 20.01 11.23 20.03
CA PRO A 132 21.17 10.67 19.35
C PRO A 132 21.13 9.14 19.42
N ALA A 133 21.59 8.49 18.35
CA ALA A 133 21.60 7.04 18.25
C ALA A 133 22.56 6.42 19.28
N ARG A 134 22.10 5.40 20.00
CA ARG A 134 22.91 4.60 20.92
C ARG A 134 22.72 3.13 20.58
N VAL A 135 23.79 2.45 20.18
CA VAL A 135 23.74 1.03 19.79
C VAL A 135 23.12 0.19 20.91
N GLY A 136 22.18 -0.68 20.54
CA GLY A 136 21.44 -1.54 21.46
C GLY A 136 20.30 -0.85 22.19
N ALA A 137 20.11 0.47 22.04
CA ALA A 137 18.93 1.13 22.59
C ALA A 137 17.66 0.67 21.86
N VAL A 138 16.64 0.31 22.63
CA VAL A 138 15.30 0.01 22.11
C VAL A 138 14.44 1.26 22.26
N VAL A 139 13.81 1.68 21.17
CA VAL A 139 12.96 2.87 21.12
C VAL A 139 11.58 2.49 20.61
N SER A 140 10.54 2.93 21.32
CA SER A 140 9.16 2.76 20.88
C SER A 140 8.84 3.70 19.72
N LEU A 141 8.26 3.13 18.67
CA LEU A 141 7.77 3.83 17.49
C LEU A 141 6.27 3.64 17.36
N ARG A 142 5.65 4.44 16.49
CA ARG A 142 4.28 4.24 16.04
C ARG A 142 4.29 4.00 14.54
N LEU A 143 3.57 2.99 14.08
CA LEU A 143 3.33 2.77 12.66
C LEU A 143 2.04 3.48 12.26
N PHE A 144 2.06 4.06 11.07
CA PHE A 144 0.86 4.63 10.49
C PHE A 144 -0.13 3.52 10.16
N CYS A 145 -1.37 3.69 10.59
CA CYS A 145 -2.48 2.82 10.24
C CYS A 145 -3.76 3.65 10.22
N GLY A 146 -4.85 3.06 9.73
CA GLY A 146 -6.14 3.74 9.69
C GLY A 146 -7.31 2.77 9.79
N CYS A 147 -8.42 3.25 10.32
CA CYS A 147 -9.70 2.54 10.27
C CYS A 147 -10.66 3.25 9.33
N SER A 148 -11.15 2.52 8.32
CA SER A 148 -12.31 2.96 7.55
C SER A 148 -13.57 2.86 8.40
N SER A 149 -14.61 3.61 8.06
CA SER A 149 -15.92 3.59 8.72
C SER A 149 -16.68 2.26 8.52
N GLY A 150 -16.46 1.56 7.41
CA GLY A 150 -17.09 0.28 7.09
C GLY A 150 -16.51 -0.92 7.85
N LEU A 151 -17.35 -1.91 8.19
CA LEU A 151 -16.95 -3.14 8.90
C LEU A 151 -16.03 -4.07 8.08
N TRP A 152 -16.10 -4.01 6.75
CA TRP A 152 -15.37 -4.90 5.82
C TRP A 152 -14.37 -4.15 4.93
N ASN A 153 -14.05 -2.91 5.30
CA ASN A 153 -13.16 -2.04 4.57
C ASN A 153 -11.86 -1.90 5.36
N TYR A 154 -10.79 -2.46 4.81
CA TYR A 154 -9.47 -2.32 5.39
C TYR A 154 -8.76 -1.13 4.76
N LEU A 155 -7.91 -0.45 5.53
CA LEU A 155 -7.00 0.55 4.99
C LEU A 155 -5.58 -0.03 4.98
N THR A 156 -4.94 0.11 3.84
CA THR A 156 -3.53 -0.20 3.65
C THR A 156 -2.73 1.08 3.63
N SER A 157 -1.74 1.19 4.50
CA SER A 157 -0.81 2.32 4.50
C SER A 157 0.32 2.03 3.50
N TYR A 158 0.49 2.92 2.52
CA TYR A 158 1.41 2.78 1.41
C TYR A 158 2.28 4.03 1.30
N VAL A 159 3.60 3.86 1.15
CA VAL A 159 4.51 4.99 0.91
C VAL A 159 4.80 5.07 -0.58
N LEU A 160 4.40 6.18 -1.18
CA LEU A 160 4.52 6.41 -2.62
C LEU A 160 5.98 6.34 -3.08
N LYS A 161 6.26 5.67 -4.20
CA LYS A 161 7.59 5.56 -4.81
C LYS A 161 7.69 6.34 -6.10
N ASP A 162 8.93 6.52 -6.56
CA ASP A 162 9.20 7.14 -7.86
C ASP A 162 8.49 6.36 -8.97
N GLY A 163 7.66 7.06 -9.75
CA GLY A 163 6.87 6.48 -10.83
C GLY A 163 5.48 5.97 -10.44
N ASP A 164 5.12 6.01 -9.15
CA ASP A 164 3.75 5.73 -8.72
C ASP A 164 2.82 6.92 -9.02
N SER A 165 1.56 6.61 -9.36
CA SER A 165 0.48 7.57 -9.52
C SER A 165 -0.78 7.04 -8.83
N VAL A 166 -1.78 7.90 -8.61
CA VAL A 166 -3.08 7.46 -8.06
C VAL A 166 -3.71 6.40 -8.96
N GLU A 167 -3.59 6.55 -10.28
CA GLU A 167 -4.08 5.60 -11.27
C GLU A 167 -3.35 4.25 -11.18
N SER A 168 -2.02 4.24 -11.10
CA SER A 168 -1.26 2.99 -11.02
C SER A 168 -1.57 2.22 -9.73
N LEU A 169 -1.75 2.93 -8.62
CA LEU A 169 -2.18 2.35 -7.35
C LEU A 169 -3.61 1.81 -7.43
N ALA A 170 -4.55 2.58 -7.99
CA ALA A 170 -5.93 2.15 -8.18
C ALA A 170 -6.02 0.84 -8.97
N SER A 171 -5.30 0.78 -10.09
CA SER A 171 -5.19 -0.41 -10.94
C SER A 171 -4.56 -1.59 -10.19
N ARG A 172 -3.44 -1.36 -9.49
CA ARG A 172 -2.73 -2.41 -8.74
C ARG A 172 -3.57 -3.01 -7.61
N PHE A 173 -4.26 -2.16 -6.84
CA PHE A 173 -5.05 -2.60 -5.69
C PHE A 173 -6.49 -2.98 -6.05
N GLY A 174 -6.92 -2.78 -7.29
CA GLY A 174 -8.27 -3.06 -7.75
C GLY A 174 -9.32 -2.16 -7.07
N VAL A 175 -8.98 -0.90 -6.83
CA VAL A 175 -9.83 0.11 -6.17
C VAL A 175 -10.09 1.28 -7.10
N SER A 176 -11.11 2.11 -6.83
CA SER A 176 -11.34 3.32 -7.63
C SER A 176 -10.39 4.45 -7.23
N MET A 177 -9.96 5.26 -8.20
CA MET A 177 -9.19 6.47 -7.91
C MET A 177 -9.92 7.39 -6.94
N ASP A 178 -11.21 7.64 -7.18
CA ASP A 178 -12.08 8.45 -6.31
C ASP A 178 -12.03 7.99 -4.84
N SER A 179 -11.90 6.68 -4.59
CA SER A 179 -11.83 6.16 -3.22
C SER A 179 -10.50 6.48 -2.54
N ILE A 180 -9.39 6.44 -3.29
CA ILE A 180 -8.06 6.83 -2.81
C ILE A 180 -8.04 8.35 -2.57
N GLU A 181 -8.58 9.13 -3.49
CA GLU A 181 -8.64 10.58 -3.39
C GLU A 181 -9.46 11.02 -2.17
N GLN A 182 -10.65 10.44 -2.00
CA GLN A 182 -11.55 10.75 -0.90
C GLN A 182 -10.93 10.45 0.48
N VAL A 183 -10.28 9.29 0.65
CA VAL A 183 -9.73 8.92 1.97
C VAL A 183 -8.48 9.73 2.33
N ASN A 184 -7.71 10.16 1.33
CA ASN A 184 -6.50 10.96 1.53
C ASN A 184 -6.73 12.47 1.43
N GLY A 185 -7.94 12.91 1.03
CA GLY A 185 -8.26 14.32 0.82
C GLY A 185 -7.48 14.95 -0.34
N ILE A 186 -7.25 14.19 -1.41
CA ILE A 186 -6.51 14.66 -2.59
C ILE A 186 -7.48 15.42 -3.50
N GLU A 187 -7.23 16.71 -3.70
CA GLU A 187 -8.03 17.54 -4.63
C GLU A 187 -7.56 17.39 -6.09
N ASN A 188 -6.26 17.15 -6.29
CA ASN A 188 -5.68 16.94 -7.61
C ASN A 188 -4.81 15.66 -7.61
N PRO A 189 -5.18 14.61 -8.36
CA PRO A 189 -4.46 13.35 -8.40
C PRO A 189 -3.03 13.47 -8.96
N ASP A 190 -2.75 14.51 -9.75
CA ASP A 190 -1.40 14.76 -10.26
C ASP A 190 -0.46 15.37 -9.20
N ASN A 191 -1.02 15.86 -8.08
CA ASN A 191 -0.26 16.50 -7.01
C ASN A 191 0.10 15.51 -5.88
N VAL A 192 0.59 14.34 -6.27
CA VAL A 192 1.09 13.35 -5.30
C VAL A 192 2.59 13.50 -5.08
N THR A 193 3.00 13.41 -3.81
CA THR A 193 4.41 13.53 -3.41
C THR A 193 5.04 12.15 -3.18
N VAL A 194 6.16 11.90 -3.84
CA VAL A 194 6.97 10.68 -3.60
C VAL A 194 7.52 10.68 -2.17
N GLY A 195 7.50 9.51 -1.53
CA GLY A 195 7.92 9.33 -0.15
C GLY A 195 6.88 9.71 0.89
N ALA A 196 5.74 10.28 0.48
CA ALA A 196 4.61 10.52 1.37
C ALA A 196 3.76 9.26 1.54
N LEU A 197 3.02 9.22 2.66
CA LEU A 197 2.14 8.11 3.02
C LEU A 197 0.72 8.37 2.49
N TYR A 198 0.13 7.33 1.90
CA TYR A 198 -1.25 7.31 1.43
C TYR A 198 -1.97 6.07 1.97
N TYR A 199 -3.26 6.25 2.24
CA TYR A 199 -4.17 5.20 2.68
C TYR A 199 -4.94 4.65 1.48
N ILE A 200 -4.89 3.35 1.25
CA ILE A 200 -5.58 2.67 0.15
C ILE A 200 -6.75 1.85 0.72
N PRO A 201 -8.00 2.12 0.30
CA PRO A 201 -9.19 1.42 0.81
C PRO A 201 -9.43 0.09 0.11
N LEU A 202 -9.09 -1.00 0.79
CA LEU A 202 -9.35 -2.36 0.32
C LEU A 202 -10.72 -2.86 0.80
N ASN A 203 -11.61 -3.17 -0.15
CA ASN A 203 -12.92 -3.72 0.16
C ASN A 203 -12.86 -5.26 0.10
N SER A 204 -13.11 -5.93 1.24
CA SER A 204 -13.06 -7.40 1.35
C SER A 204 -13.95 -8.12 0.33
N VAL A 205 -15.07 -7.49 -0.06
CA VAL A 205 -16.04 -8.04 -1.01
C VAL A 205 -15.46 -8.13 -2.42
N LEU A 206 -14.64 -7.16 -2.82
CA LEU A 206 -13.99 -7.15 -4.14
C LEU A 206 -12.80 -8.12 -4.18
N VAL A 207 -12.02 -8.20 -3.09
CA VAL A 207 -10.87 -9.11 -3.00
C VAL A 207 -11.31 -10.58 -3.09
N CYS A 208 -12.44 -10.94 -2.47
CA CYS A 208 -12.95 -12.31 -2.56
C CYS A 208 -13.61 -12.62 -3.93
N CYS A 209 -14.20 -11.62 -4.61
CA CYS A 209 -14.85 -11.82 -5.90
C CYS A 209 -13.83 -11.92 -7.06
N SER A 210 -12.73 -11.17 -6.99
CA SER A 210 -11.63 -11.28 -7.97
C SER A 210 -10.93 -12.64 -7.90
N PHE A 211 -10.73 -13.21 -6.71
CA PHE A 211 -10.23 -14.58 -6.56
C PHE A 211 -11.19 -15.62 -7.14
N PHE A 212 -12.50 -15.46 -6.95
CA PHE A 212 -13.50 -16.38 -7.50
C PHE A 212 -13.61 -16.30 -9.03
N THR A 213 -13.45 -15.11 -9.62
CA THR A 213 -13.55 -14.93 -11.07
C THR A 213 -12.35 -15.51 -11.81
N VAL A 214 -11.14 -15.36 -11.26
CA VAL A 214 -9.93 -15.99 -11.85
C VAL A 214 -10.03 -17.52 -11.77
N VAL A 215 -10.49 -18.09 -10.64
CA VAL A 215 -10.71 -19.53 -10.54
C VAL A 215 -11.76 -20.01 -11.55
N PHE A 216 -12.86 -19.27 -11.74
CA PHE A 216 -13.90 -19.60 -12.72
C PHE A 216 -13.43 -19.50 -14.18
N VAL A 217 -12.63 -18.48 -14.53
CA VAL A 217 -12.09 -18.31 -15.88
C VAL A 217 -11.06 -19.41 -16.20
N VAL A 218 -10.26 -19.83 -15.24
CA VAL A 218 -9.27 -20.91 -15.43
C VAL A 218 -9.93 -22.30 -15.45
N THR A 219 -11.03 -22.52 -14.73
CA THR A 219 -11.74 -23.83 -14.72
C THR A 219 -12.61 -24.08 -15.96
N MET A 220 -12.86 -23.10 -16.82
CA MET A 220 -13.55 -23.33 -18.09
C MET A 220 -12.68 -24.00 -19.17
N HIS A 221 -11.37 -24.19 -18.93
CA HIS A 221 -10.48 -24.83 -19.91
C HIS A 221 -9.84 -26.15 -19.47
N LYS A 222 -9.83 -26.53 -18.18
CA LYS A 222 -9.35 -27.85 -17.74
C LYS A 222 -10.09 -28.37 -16.51
N VAL A 223 -10.45 -29.65 -16.62
CA VAL A 223 -11.06 -30.52 -15.61
C VAL A 223 -10.35 -30.38 -14.26
N ILE A 224 -11.16 -30.25 -13.20
CA ILE A 224 -10.79 -29.97 -11.82
C ILE A 224 -9.93 -31.10 -11.22
N ASP A 225 -8.70 -30.78 -10.80
CA ASP A 225 -7.93 -31.59 -9.84
C ASP A 225 -8.10 -30.98 -8.44
N PHE A 226 -8.64 -31.78 -7.51
CA PHE A 226 -9.05 -31.37 -6.16
C PHE A 226 -7.88 -31.09 -5.18
N ARG A 227 -6.62 -31.12 -5.63
CA ARG A 227 -5.44 -30.92 -4.76
C ARG A 227 -5.09 -29.46 -4.41
N LEU A 228 -5.75 -28.46 -5.01
CA LEU A 228 -5.41 -27.03 -4.83
C LEU A 228 -6.24 -26.26 -3.77
N LEU A 229 -7.10 -26.94 -3.00
CA LEU A 229 -7.93 -26.31 -1.96
C LEU A 229 -7.24 -26.29 -0.58
N ARG A 230 -6.05 -25.69 -0.47
CA ARG A 230 -5.38 -25.46 0.84
C ARG A 230 -5.64 -24.07 1.45
N TRP A 231 -6.35 -23.20 0.75
CA TRP A 231 -6.64 -21.82 1.17
C TRP A 231 -8.12 -21.55 1.48
N ALA A 232 -8.95 -22.60 1.53
CA ALA A 232 -10.38 -22.47 1.79
C ALA A 232 -10.74 -22.32 3.28
N SER A 233 -9.79 -22.43 4.21
CA SER A 233 -10.08 -22.48 5.64
C SER A 233 -10.43 -21.13 6.30
N GLU A 234 -10.19 -20.00 5.63
CA GLU A 234 -10.63 -18.67 6.13
C GLU A 234 -11.86 -18.12 5.39
N CYS A 235 -12.46 -18.88 4.46
CA CYS A 235 -13.65 -18.47 3.70
C CYS A 235 -14.97 -19.08 4.22
N SER A 236 -15.01 -19.67 5.42
CA SER A 236 -16.22 -20.31 5.94
C SER A 236 -17.37 -19.33 6.24
N PHE A 237 -17.10 -18.05 6.45
CA PHE A 237 -18.13 -17.01 6.64
C PHE A 237 -18.63 -16.40 5.32
N LEU A 238 -18.02 -16.73 4.18
CA LEU A 238 -18.21 -16.04 2.90
C LEU A 238 -19.20 -16.70 1.93
N LEU A 239 -19.68 -17.92 2.23
CA LEU A 239 -20.78 -18.54 1.47
C LEU A 239 -22.07 -17.69 1.52
N ILE A 240 -22.31 -16.98 2.62
CA ILE A 240 -23.47 -16.08 2.78
C ILE A 240 -23.32 -14.84 1.87
N CYS A 241 -22.10 -14.29 1.75
CA CYS A 241 -21.83 -13.14 0.89
C CYS A 241 -21.90 -13.49 -0.61
N CYS A 242 -21.41 -14.68 -1.01
CA CYS A 242 -21.56 -15.15 -2.40
C CYS A 242 -23.04 -15.32 -2.78
N LYS A 243 -23.86 -15.87 -1.87
CA LYS A 243 -25.32 -16.00 -2.06
C LYS A 243 -25.99 -14.62 -2.20
N ALA A 244 -25.64 -13.66 -1.35
CA ALA A 244 -26.22 -12.31 -1.37
C ALA A 244 -25.82 -11.49 -2.61
N PHE A 245 -24.59 -11.64 -3.11
CA PHE A 245 -24.15 -11.01 -4.36
C PHE A 245 -24.85 -11.63 -5.58
N PHE A 246 -24.95 -12.96 -5.64
CA PHE A 246 -25.66 -13.67 -6.70
C PHE A 246 -27.17 -13.38 -6.70
N ASP A 247 -27.79 -13.27 -5.53
CA ASP A 247 -29.22 -12.94 -5.43
C ASP A 247 -29.52 -11.48 -5.80
N ARG A 248 -28.54 -10.56 -5.68
CA ARG A 248 -28.68 -9.13 -6.02
C ARG A 248 -28.30 -8.78 -7.46
N TRP A 249 -27.32 -9.47 -8.06
CA TRP A 249 -26.78 -9.18 -9.40
C TRP A 249 -26.90 -10.32 -10.41
N GLY A 250 -27.28 -11.53 -9.98
CA GLY A 250 -27.41 -12.71 -10.87
C GLY A 250 -28.61 -12.67 -11.83
N ARG A 251 -29.51 -11.69 -11.71
CA ARG A 251 -30.68 -11.56 -12.61
C ARG A 251 -30.46 -10.69 -13.85
N THR A 252 -29.27 -10.12 -14.06
CA THR A 252 -28.97 -9.30 -15.26
C THR A 252 -28.20 -10.04 -16.33
N PHE A 253 -27.83 -11.30 -16.11
CA PHE A 253 -27.25 -12.17 -17.15
C PHE A 253 -28.25 -13.25 -17.56
N THR A 254 -29.21 -12.89 -18.41
CA THR A 254 -29.98 -13.87 -19.19
C THR A 254 -29.22 -14.16 -20.49
N PRO A 255 -28.84 -15.42 -20.76
CA PRO A 255 -28.20 -15.78 -22.02
C PRO A 255 -29.28 -15.80 -23.10
N SER A 256 -29.31 -14.77 -23.94
CA SER A 256 -30.16 -14.77 -25.14
C SER A 256 -29.31 -15.17 -26.34
N THR A 257 -29.77 -16.23 -27.00
CA THR A 257 -29.57 -16.57 -28.41
C THR A 257 -28.18 -17.05 -28.86
N VAL A 258 -28.08 -18.37 -28.91
CA VAL A 258 -27.34 -19.18 -29.89
C VAL A 258 -27.62 -18.69 -31.32
N LEU A 259 -26.59 -18.59 -32.17
CA LEU A 259 -26.53 -19.03 -33.59
C LEU A 259 -25.09 -18.82 -34.16
N PRO A 260 -24.68 -19.50 -35.24
CA PRO A 260 -23.70 -20.58 -35.17
C PRO A 260 -22.35 -20.26 -35.85
N SER A 261 -21.45 -21.23 -35.73
CA SER A 261 -20.18 -21.36 -36.46
C SER A 261 -20.31 -21.10 -37.96
N GLU A 262 -19.47 -20.22 -38.52
CA GLU A 262 -18.95 -20.37 -39.88
C GLU A 262 -17.66 -19.55 -40.07
N SER A 263 -16.61 -20.26 -40.45
CA SER A 263 -15.39 -19.78 -41.09
C SER A 263 -15.70 -18.93 -42.31
N ILE A 264 -14.90 -17.89 -42.61
CA ILE A 264 -14.32 -17.60 -43.94
C ILE A 264 -13.41 -16.37 -43.83
N PHE A 265 -12.12 -16.59 -44.11
CA PHE A 265 -11.15 -15.58 -44.50
C PHE A 265 -11.61 -14.94 -45.82
N HIS A 266 -11.93 -13.64 -45.84
CA HIS A 266 -12.11 -12.91 -47.09
C HIS A 266 -10.83 -12.15 -47.43
N GLY A 267 -10.14 -12.62 -48.46
CA GLY A 267 -9.13 -11.85 -49.18
C GLY A 267 -9.38 -11.95 -50.67
N ARG A 268 -9.90 -10.88 -51.29
CA ARG A 268 -9.25 -10.24 -52.45
C ARG A 268 -9.95 -8.97 -52.91
N SER A 269 -9.07 -8.06 -53.29
CA SER A 269 -9.24 -6.73 -53.83
C SER A 269 -9.75 -6.76 -55.28
N LEU A 270 -10.67 -5.83 -55.57
CA LEU A 270 -10.79 -4.90 -56.69
C LEU A 270 -10.54 -5.34 -58.15
N LEU A 271 -11.53 -4.92 -58.97
CA LEU A 271 -11.59 -4.84 -60.43
C LEU A 271 -10.42 -4.08 -61.06
N GLY A 272 -10.02 -4.49 -62.28
CA GLY A 272 -9.11 -3.78 -63.17
C GLY A 272 -8.28 -4.73 -64.03
#